data_AF-R9MHV8-F1
#
_entry.id   AF-R9MHV8-F1
#
_cell.length_a   1.000
_cell.length_b   1.000
_cell.length_c   1.000
_cell.angle_alpha   90.00
_cell.angle_beta   90.00
_cell.angle_gamma   90.00
#
_symmetry.space_group_name_H-M   'P 1'
#
loop_
_entity.id
_entity.type
_entity.pdbx_description
1 polymer ?
#
loop_
_entity_poly.entity_id
_entity_poly.type
_entity_poly.pdbx_seq_one_letter_code
_entity_poly.pdbx_strand_id
1 'polypeptide(L)'
;MERTDFERQINALIPRPDPETTAELFEFGQELGETAECYGVRALLTSLQFIARNFDRQTLQGAYEIIQHGFAALPGEMIAAAVYLQNGCTPQHAAEMAETGMLMCFHQPDSANESSPLALCTVIENGTSREFHTLHFGGFDPETTLRAAQEYAQIHRSSVAGALLFLTTDMEIKLGGGYKKILVSGEPDMTKALSAIFRRCPAVAAHLTFDVDRGQAEVEYNPLWLELRQKQEPEQGGMQLTV
;
A
#
# COMPACT_ATOMS: atom_id res chain seq x y z
N MET A 1 -16.72 18.16 2.63
CA MET A 1 -17.69 17.09 3.00
C MET A 1 -18.34 17.54 4.29
N GLU A 2 -19.66 17.41 4.40
CA GLU A 2 -20.38 17.77 5.62
C GLU A 2 -20.16 16.73 6.73
N ARG A 3 -20.09 17.18 7.99
CA ARG A 3 -19.89 16.31 9.17
C ARG A 3 -20.90 15.18 9.25
N THR A 4 -22.18 15.48 9.01
CA THR A 4 -23.27 14.49 9.06
C THR A 4 -23.15 13.42 7.97
N ASP A 5 -22.52 13.73 6.84
CA ASP A 5 -22.23 12.76 5.78
C ASP A 5 -21.06 11.85 6.13
N PHE A 6 -20.03 12.42 6.77
CA PHE A 6 -18.89 11.68 7.29
C PHE A 6 -19.30 10.70 8.39
N GLU A 7 -19.98 11.19 9.43
CA GLU A 7 -20.44 10.38 10.57
C GLU A 7 -21.32 9.21 10.10
N ARG A 8 -22.24 9.46 9.15
CA ARG A 8 -23.09 8.40 8.58
C ARG A 8 -22.25 7.31 7.88
N GLN A 9 -21.23 7.70 7.13
CA GLN A 9 -20.37 6.76 6.42
C GLN A 9 -19.46 5.99 7.38
N ILE A 10 -18.89 6.64 8.40
CA ILE A 10 -18.11 5.99 9.45
C ILE A 10 -18.97 4.98 10.22
N ASN A 11 -20.18 5.36 10.62
CA ASN A 11 -21.10 4.46 11.34
C ASN A 11 -21.51 3.22 10.53
N ALA A 12 -21.55 3.33 9.21
CA ALA A 12 -21.83 2.19 8.33
C ALA A 12 -20.59 1.32 8.07
N LEU A 13 -19.40 1.90 8.13
CA LEU A 13 -18.13 1.28 7.75
C LEU A 13 -17.44 0.58 8.92
N ILE A 14 -17.31 1.27 10.06
CA ILE A 14 -16.52 0.85 11.21
C ILE A 14 -17.29 -0.18 12.04
N PRO A 15 -16.68 -1.29 12.48
CA PRO A 15 -17.38 -2.33 13.23
C PRO A 15 -17.96 -1.85 14.57
N ARG A 16 -17.24 -0.99 15.28
CA ARG A 16 -17.63 -0.38 16.56
C ARG A 16 -17.26 1.10 16.54
N PRO A 17 -18.06 1.94 15.87
CA PRO A 17 -17.79 3.36 15.80
C PRO A 17 -17.99 3.99 17.18
N ASP A 18 -17.17 5.00 17.48
CA ASP A 18 -17.26 5.80 18.68
C ASP A 18 -17.50 7.28 18.31
N PRO A 19 -18.53 7.96 18.88
CA PRO A 19 -18.86 9.32 18.47
C PRO A 19 -17.73 10.35 18.70
N GLU A 20 -16.97 10.20 19.78
CA GLU A 20 -15.87 11.12 20.12
C GLU A 20 -14.72 10.93 19.13
N THR A 21 -14.29 9.68 18.94
CA THR A 21 -13.27 9.30 17.93
C THR A 21 -13.66 9.74 16.51
N THR A 22 -14.95 9.64 16.17
CA THR A 22 -15.46 10.07 14.86
C THR A 22 -15.40 11.59 14.71
N ALA A 23 -15.68 12.33 15.78
CA ALA A 23 -15.57 13.79 15.80
C ALA A 23 -14.11 14.23 15.66
N GLU A 24 -13.20 13.63 16.44
CA GLU A 24 -11.76 13.90 16.37
C GLU A 24 -11.21 13.64 14.97
N LEU A 25 -11.58 12.51 14.35
CA LEU A 25 -11.11 12.17 13.00
C LEU A 25 -11.65 13.15 11.95
N PHE A 26 -12.88 13.64 12.14
CA PHE A 26 -13.45 14.67 11.26
C PHE A 26 -12.69 15.99 11.40
N GLU A 27 -12.46 16.45 12.63
CA GLU A 27 -11.74 17.69 12.93
C GLU A 27 -10.30 17.63 12.40
N PHE A 28 -9.58 16.54 12.65
CA PHE A 28 -8.27 16.29 12.06
C PHE A 28 -8.30 16.34 10.53
N GLY A 29 -9.32 15.73 9.92
CA GLY A 29 -9.53 15.81 8.47
C GLY A 29 -9.82 17.23 7.97
N GLN A 30 -10.39 18.12 8.77
CA GLN A 30 -10.57 19.52 8.37
C GLN A 30 -9.24 20.26 8.42
N GLU A 31 -8.49 20.11 9.52
CA GLU A 31 -7.16 20.72 9.70
C GLU A 31 -6.18 20.30 8.59
N LEU A 32 -6.16 19.00 8.25
CA LEU A 32 -5.35 18.51 7.14
C LEU A 32 -5.72 19.17 5.80
N GLY A 33 -7.02 19.37 5.55
CA GLY A 33 -7.49 20.00 4.32
C GLY A 33 -7.11 21.48 4.20
N GLU A 34 -6.85 22.16 5.32
CA GLU A 34 -6.33 23.53 5.31
C GLU A 34 -4.83 23.59 4.97
N THR A 35 -4.09 22.52 5.26
CA THR A 35 -2.63 22.48 5.09
C THR A 35 -2.18 21.97 3.71
N ALA A 36 -2.90 21.02 3.12
CA ALA A 36 -2.58 20.51 1.78
C ALA A 36 -3.81 19.99 1.04
N GLU A 37 -3.93 20.36 -0.25
CA GLU A 37 -5.09 20.03 -1.11
C GLU A 37 -5.31 18.52 -1.32
N CYS A 38 -4.26 17.70 -1.19
CA CYS A 38 -4.35 16.25 -1.36
C CYS A 38 -4.78 15.50 -0.08
N TYR A 39 -4.96 16.20 1.03
CA TYR A 39 -5.41 15.64 2.29
C TYR A 39 -6.81 16.11 2.69
N GLY A 40 -7.31 15.51 3.76
CA GLY A 40 -8.48 15.99 4.48
C GLY A 40 -9.54 14.92 4.71
N VAL A 41 -10.73 15.34 5.15
CA VAL A 41 -11.84 14.45 5.56
C VAL A 41 -12.13 13.36 4.53
N ARG A 42 -12.15 13.71 3.23
CA ARG A 42 -12.40 12.74 2.16
C ARG A 42 -11.27 11.73 2.04
N ALA A 43 -10.01 12.15 2.15
CA ALA A 43 -8.86 11.26 2.04
C ALA A 43 -8.79 10.27 3.21
N LEU A 44 -9.11 10.72 4.43
CA LEU A 44 -9.23 9.83 5.60
C LEU A 44 -10.34 8.78 5.40
N LEU A 45 -11.52 9.21 4.95
CA LEU A 45 -12.62 8.30 4.66
C LEU A 45 -12.25 7.30 3.55
N THR A 46 -11.65 7.76 2.45
CA THR A 46 -11.20 6.89 1.36
C THR A 46 -10.20 5.85 1.87
N SER A 47 -9.29 6.23 2.75
CA SER A 47 -8.29 5.32 3.34
C SER A 47 -8.95 4.26 4.22
N LEU A 48 -9.89 4.64 5.08
CA LEU A 48 -10.68 3.68 5.88
C LEU A 48 -11.51 2.74 4.99
N GLN A 49 -12.12 3.25 3.93
CA GLN A 49 -12.89 2.42 2.99
C GLN A 49 -11.98 1.43 2.24
N PHE A 50 -10.78 1.88 1.83
CA PHE A 50 -9.77 1.02 1.26
C PHE A 50 -9.32 -0.06 2.26
N ILE A 51 -9.09 0.30 3.53
CA ILE A 51 -8.73 -0.65 4.58
C ILE A 51 -9.85 -1.68 4.77
N ALA A 52 -11.09 -1.23 4.89
CA ALA A 52 -12.27 -2.08 5.10
C ALA A 52 -12.44 -3.14 4.01
N ARG A 53 -11.95 -2.84 2.81
CA ARG A 53 -12.05 -3.72 1.65
C ARG A 53 -10.89 -4.71 1.55
N ASN A 54 -9.68 -4.27 1.91
CA ASN A 54 -8.45 -5.03 1.67
C ASN A 54 -7.89 -5.74 2.92
N PHE A 55 -8.37 -5.39 4.11
CA PHE A 55 -7.92 -5.93 5.39
C PHE A 55 -9.09 -6.48 6.19
N ASP A 56 -8.79 -7.19 7.27
CA ASP A 56 -9.83 -7.70 8.15
C ASP A 56 -10.53 -6.60 8.98
N ARG A 57 -11.68 -6.96 9.56
CA ARG A 57 -12.48 -6.03 10.36
C ARG A 57 -11.76 -5.54 11.62
N GLN A 58 -10.88 -6.35 12.19
CA GLN A 58 -10.12 -5.97 13.40
C GLN A 58 -9.06 -4.91 13.06
N THR A 59 -8.40 -5.07 11.92
CA THR A 59 -7.43 -4.12 11.35
C THR A 59 -8.11 -2.80 11.03
N LEU A 60 -9.29 -2.82 10.41
CA LEU A 60 -10.09 -1.62 10.16
C LEU A 60 -10.44 -0.89 11.46
N GLN A 61 -10.90 -1.62 12.48
CA GLN A 61 -11.20 -1.03 13.79
C GLN A 61 -9.94 -0.41 14.40
N GLY A 62 -8.82 -1.14 14.39
CA GLY A 62 -7.57 -0.66 14.96
C GLY A 62 -7.03 0.57 14.25
N ALA A 63 -7.13 0.66 12.92
CA ALA A 63 -6.70 1.83 12.15
C ALA A 63 -7.56 3.07 12.45
N TYR A 64 -8.85 2.87 12.69
CA TYR A 64 -9.77 3.93 13.13
C TYR A 64 -9.46 4.42 14.54
N GLU A 65 -9.07 3.53 15.45
CA GLU A 65 -8.79 3.83 16.87
C GLU A 65 -7.42 4.50 17.10
N ILE A 66 -6.54 4.58 16.10
CA ILE A 66 -5.20 5.19 16.24
C ILE A 66 -5.26 6.59 16.87
N ILE A 67 -6.22 7.41 16.44
CA ILE A 67 -6.38 8.80 16.90
C ILE A 67 -6.62 8.91 18.42
N GLN A 68 -7.21 7.88 19.04
CA GLN A 68 -7.46 7.83 20.49
C GLN A 68 -6.17 7.79 21.32
N HIS A 69 -5.03 7.51 20.69
CA HIS A 69 -3.73 7.40 21.34
C HIS A 69 -2.90 8.69 21.26
N GLY A 70 -3.53 9.83 20.98
CA GLY A 70 -2.91 11.15 21.00
C GLY A 70 -2.22 11.56 19.68
N PHE A 71 -2.18 10.65 18.70
CA PHE A 71 -1.66 10.92 17.36
C PHE A 71 -2.58 10.35 16.31
N ALA A 72 -2.83 11.12 15.25
CA ALA A 72 -3.58 10.67 14.11
C ALA A 72 -2.62 10.29 12.97
N ALA A 73 -2.94 9.21 12.27
CA ALA A 73 -2.22 8.81 11.07
C ALA A 73 -2.75 9.58 9.84
N LEU A 74 -1.85 10.09 9.01
CA LEU A 74 -2.20 10.64 7.69
C LEU A 74 -2.81 9.55 6.79
N PRO A 75 -3.57 9.90 5.74
CA PRO A 75 -4.24 8.91 4.88
C PRO A 75 -3.35 7.74 4.40
N GLY A 76 -2.15 8.02 3.90
CA GLY A 76 -1.20 6.96 3.52
C GLY A 76 -0.63 6.18 4.72
N GLU A 77 -0.39 6.87 5.84
CA GLU A 77 0.07 6.25 7.09
C GLU A 77 -0.98 5.30 7.67
N MET A 78 -2.27 5.56 7.50
CA MET A 78 -3.33 4.63 7.89
C MET A 78 -3.20 3.29 7.17
N ILE A 79 -2.80 3.30 5.90
CA ILE A 79 -2.58 2.07 5.12
C ILE A 79 -1.34 1.33 5.62
N ALA A 80 -0.24 2.05 5.90
CA ALA A 80 0.96 1.49 6.50
C ALA A 80 0.65 0.87 7.88
N ALA A 81 -0.08 1.58 8.73
CA ALA A 81 -0.54 1.11 10.02
C ALA A 81 -1.40 -0.15 9.88
N ALA A 82 -2.31 -0.20 8.91
CA ALA A 82 -3.14 -1.37 8.66
C ALA A 82 -2.31 -2.62 8.34
N VAL A 83 -1.17 -2.50 7.63
CA VAL A 83 -0.25 -3.63 7.42
C VAL A 83 0.32 -4.14 8.74
N TYR A 84 0.78 -3.26 9.62
CA TYR A 84 1.31 -3.64 10.93
C TYR A 84 0.22 -4.23 11.83
N LEU A 85 -0.97 -3.62 11.87
CA LEU A 85 -2.13 -4.11 12.65
C LEU A 85 -2.58 -5.50 12.19
N GLN A 86 -2.65 -5.72 10.86
CA GLN A 86 -2.95 -7.02 10.27
C GLN A 86 -1.89 -8.08 10.62
N ASN A 87 -0.67 -7.64 10.90
CA ASN A 87 0.43 -8.48 11.41
C ASN A 87 0.48 -8.59 12.95
N GLY A 88 -0.52 -8.09 13.67
CA GLY A 88 -0.66 -8.23 15.12
C GLY A 88 -0.13 -7.05 15.95
N CYS A 89 0.19 -5.91 15.32
CA CYS A 89 0.47 -4.67 16.03
C CYS A 89 -0.78 -4.17 16.78
N THR A 90 -0.58 -3.35 17.81
CA THR A 90 -1.66 -2.66 18.53
C THR A 90 -1.91 -1.26 17.96
N PRO A 91 -3.12 -0.69 18.06
CA PRO A 91 -3.40 0.70 17.66
C PRO A 91 -2.49 1.73 18.33
N GLN A 92 -2.18 1.56 19.62
CA GLN A 92 -1.25 2.43 20.34
C GLN A 92 0.15 2.45 19.70
N HIS A 93 0.73 1.27 19.46
CA HIS A 93 2.05 1.20 18.81
C HIS A 93 2.02 1.72 17.36
N ALA A 94 0.90 1.55 16.65
CA ALA A 94 0.72 2.17 15.33
C ALA A 94 0.69 3.72 15.40
N ALA A 95 0.09 4.29 16.44
CA ALA A 95 0.11 5.73 16.69
C ALA A 95 1.53 6.25 16.96
N GLU A 96 2.33 5.52 17.75
CA GLU A 96 3.74 5.85 18.00
C GLU A 96 4.58 5.80 16.71
N MET A 97 4.32 4.81 15.83
CA MET A 97 4.97 4.74 14.52
C MET A 97 4.58 5.92 13.61
N ALA A 98 3.33 6.37 13.66
CA ALA A 98 2.90 7.57 12.94
C ALA A 98 3.59 8.83 13.48
N GLU A 99 3.61 9.03 14.80
CA GLU A 99 4.26 10.17 15.45
C GLU A 99 5.74 10.30 15.07
N THR A 100 6.45 9.17 15.06
CA THR A 100 7.89 9.13 14.76
C THR A 100 8.20 9.24 13.27
N GLY A 101 7.18 9.34 12.41
CA GLY A 101 7.31 9.43 10.97
C GLY A 101 7.69 8.12 10.28
N MET A 102 7.64 6.98 10.99
CA MET A 102 7.97 5.66 10.43
C MET A 102 6.97 5.17 9.38
N LEU A 103 5.77 5.75 9.34
CA LEU A 103 4.72 5.37 8.39
C LEU A 103 4.62 6.29 7.17
N MET A 104 5.46 7.33 7.12
CA MET A 104 5.39 8.37 6.09
C MET A 104 5.72 7.82 4.70
N CYS A 105 5.29 8.57 3.67
CA CYS A 105 5.56 8.26 2.26
C CYS A 105 4.98 6.91 1.78
N PHE A 106 4.01 6.36 2.50
CA PHE A 106 3.28 5.17 2.08
C PHE A 106 2.18 5.47 1.06
N HIS A 107 1.59 4.42 0.48
CA HIS A 107 0.54 4.55 -0.54
C HIS A 107 -0.72 5.20 0.03
N GLN A 108 -1.16 6.31 -0.59
CA GLN A 108 -2.48 6.90 -0.35
C GLN A 108 -3.42 6.50 -1.50
N PRO A 109 -4.56 5.85 -1.21
CA PRO A 109 -5.47 5.41 -2.26
C PRO A 109 -6.21 6.59 -2.90
N ASP A 110 -6.33 6.57 -4.22
CA ASP A 110 -7.10 7.53 -5.02
C ASP A 110 -8.61 7.31 -4.85
N SER A 111 -9.02 6.06 -4.59
CA SER A 111 -10.42 5.71 -4.34
C SER A 111 -10.56 4.44 -3.49
N ALA A 112 -11.72 4.28 -2.85
CA ALA A 112 -12.05 3.05 -2.12
C ALA A 112 -12.07 1.79 -3.02
N ASN A 113 -12.31 1.98 -4.32
CA ASN A 113 -12.39 0.90 -5.30
C ASN A 113 -11.04 0.59 -5.97
N GLU A 114 -9.99 1.34 -5.64
CA GLU A 114 -8.65 1.05 -6.12
C GLU A 114 -8.22 -0.37 -5.71
N SER A 115 -7.57 -1.08 -6.63
CA SER A 115 -6.95 -2.35 -6.31
C SER A 115 -5.64 -2.10 -5.59
N SER A 116 -5.36 -2.85 -4.52
CA SER A 116 -4.16 -2.58 -3.74
C SER A 116 -2.89 -2.69 -4.60
N PRO A 117 -1.97 -1.70 -4.57
CA PRO A 117 -0.71 -1.72 -5.31
C PRO A 117 0.47 -2.24 -4.47
N LEU A 118 0.23 -2.73 -3.25
CA LEU A 118 1.29 -3.22 -2.38
C LEU A 118 1.76 -4.59 -2.89
N ALA A 119 3.06 -4.78 -3.05
CA ALA A 119 3.60 -6.09 -3.42
C ALA A 119 4.99 -6.33 -2.82
N LEU A 120 5.32 -7.59 -2.61
CA LEU A 120 6.66 -8.04 -2.23
C LEU A 120 7.52 -8.12 -3.48
N CYS A 121 8.82 -7.87 -3.31
CA CYS A 121 9.79 -7.98 -4.38
C CYS A 121 11.01 -8.75 -3.87
N THR A 122 11.35 -9.85 -4.51
CA THR A 122 12.61 -10.55 -4.30
C THR A 122 13.54 -10.26 -5.46
N VAL A 123 14.78 -9.84 -5.17
CA VAL A 123 15.83 -9.70 -6.18
C VAL A 123 16.87 -10.79 -5.93
N ILE A 124 17.06 -11.67 -6.92
CA ILE A 124 18.08 -12.72 -6.91
C ILE A 124 19.22 -12.24 -7.81
N GLU A 125 20.38 -11.99 -7.22
CA GLU A 125 21.56 -11.50 -7.93
C GLU A 125 22.82 -12.16 -7.35
N ASN A 126 23.63 -12.76 -8.21
CA ASN A 126 24.82 -13.54 -7.86
C ASN A 126 24.51 -14.65 -6.85
N GLY A 127 23.40 -15.37 -7.04
CA GLY A 127 22.92 -16.42 -6.15
C GLY A 127 22.44 -15.94 -4.78
N THR A 128 22.39 -14.62 -4.54
CA THR A 128 21.93 -14.03 -3.28
C THR A 128 20.54 -13.44 -3.46
N SER A 129 19.61 -13.87 -2.62
CA SER A 129 18.25 -13.35 -2.57
C SER A 129 18.13 -12.21 -1.55
N ARG A 130 17.48 -11.11 -1.94
CA ARG A 130 17.12 -9.98 -1.07
C ARG A 130 15.67 -9.61 -1.23
N GLU A 131 14.98 -9.36 -0.13
CA GLU A 131 13.58 -8.97 -0.10
C GLU A 131 13.42 -7.46 0.04
N PHE A 132 12.43 -6.94 -0.68
CA PHE A 132 11.99 -5.56 -0.73
C PHE A 132 10.47 -5.55 -0.86
N HIS A 133 9.90 -4.36 -0.96
CA HIS A 133 8.51 -4.19 -1.36
C HIS A 133 8.38 -3.02 -2.33
N THR A 134 7.24 -2.97 -3.01
CA THR A 134 6.79 -1.86 -3.83
C THR A 134 5.42 -1.40 -3.35
N LEU A 135 5.17 -0.10 -3.52
CA LEU A 135 3.88 0.54 -3.27
C LEU A 135 3.15 0.87 -4.58
N HIS A 136 3.68 0.40 -5.71
CA HIS A 136 3.26 0.82 -7.05
C HIS A 136 3.06 -0.37 -8.01
N PHE A 137 2.71 -1.54 -7.49
CA PHE A 137 2.36 -2.68 -8.33
C PHE A 137 1.22 -2.32 -9.28
N GLY A 138 1.35 -2.75 -10.54
CA GLY A 138 0.45 -2.35 -11.65
C GLY A 138 0.81 -1.02 -12.31
N GLY A 139 1.73 -0.24 -11.73
CA GLY A 139 2.26 1.01 -12.31
C GLY A 139 3.50 0.85 -13.18
N PHE A 140 4.06 -0.36 -13.28
CA PHE A 140 5.22 -0.68 -14.10
C PHE A 140 5.17 -2.13 -14.61
N ASP A 141 5.88 -2.41 -15.71
CA ASP A 141 6.09 -3.76 -16.23
C ASP A 141 7.37 -4.38 -15.63
N PRO A 142 7.31 -5.55 -14.95
CA PRO A 142 8.47 -6.14 -14.28
C PRO A 142 9.63 -6.51 -15.21
N GLU A 143 9.35 -7.01 -16.41
CA GLU A 143 10.37 -7.41 -17.38
C GLU A 143 11.12 -6.19 -17.94
N THR A 144 10.36 -5.16 -18.32
CA THR A 144 10.92 -3.87 -18.77
C THR A 144 11.75 -3.21 -17.66
N THR A 145 11.25 -3.27 -16.43
CA THR A 145 11.93 -2.77 -15.22
C THR A 145 13.27 -3.46 -15.00
N LEU A 146 13.30 -4.80 -15.08
CA LEU A 146 14.52 -5.58 -14.92
C LEU A 146 15.55 -5.21 -15.98
N ARG A 147 15.14 -5.12 -17.25
CA ARG A 147 16.02 -4.75 -18.36
C ARG A 147 16.64 -3.37 -18.15
N ALA A 148 15.82 -2.38 -17.80
CA ALA A 148 16.30 -1.02 -17.55
C ALA A 148 17.31 -0.98 -16.38
N ALA A 149 17.05 -1.73 -15.31
CA ALA A 149 17.95 -1.83 -14.18
C ALA A 149 19.27 -2.54 -14.54
N GLN A 150 19.22 -3.60 -15.34
CA GLN A 150 20.40 -4.31 -15.85
C GLN A 150 21.27 -3.41 -16.74
N GLU A 151 20.66 -2.68 -17.68
CA GLU A 151 21.35 -1.73 -18.54
C GLU A 151 22.05 -0.64 -17.72
N TYR A 152 21.34 -0.05 -16.75
CA TYR A 152 21.92 0.94 -15.86
C TYR A 152 23.09 0.39 -15.05
N ALA A 153 22.91 -0.78 -14.43
CA ALA A 153 23.92 -1.44 -13.62
C ALA A 153 25.18 -1.78 -14.41
N GLN A 154 25.02 -2.24 -15.65
CA GLN A 154 26.14 -2.52 -16.55
C GLN A 154 26.95 -1.27 -16.89
N ILE A 155 26.27 -0.16 -17.24
CA ILE A 155 26.92 1.12 -17.58
C ILE A 155 27.69 1.68 -16.38
N HIS A 156 27.10 1.59 -15.18
CA HIS A 156 27.63 2.22 -13.97
C HIS A 156 28.45 1.28 -13.09
N ARG A 157 28.63 0.01 -13.51
CA ARG A 157 29.30 -1.05 -12.75
C ARG A 157 28.75 -1.17 -11.31
N SER A 158 27.44 -1.12 -11.18
CA SER A 158 26.72 -1.23 -9.90
C SER A 158 25.90 -2.52 -9.84
N SER A 159 25.17 -2.73 -8.75
CA SER A 159 24.25 -3.86 -8.63
C SER A 159 22.89 -3.54 -9.23
N VAL A 160 22.22 -4.53 -9.81
CA VAL A 160 20.87 -4.41 -10.35
C VAL A 160 19.87 -4.13 -9.24
N ALA A 161 20.03 -4.75 -8.06
CA ALA A 161 19.21 -4.39 -6.90
C ALA A 161 19.37 -2.92 -6.50
N GLY A 162 20.60 -2.39 -6.55
CA GLY A 162 20.87 -0.98 -6.32
C GLY A 162 20.21 -0.09 -7.37
N ALA A 163 20.24 -0.48 -8.65
CA ALA A 163 19.58 0.24 -9.73
C ALA A 163 18.05 0.28 -9.53
N LEU A 164 17.43 -0.85 -9.16
CA LEU A 164 16.00 -0.94 -8.89
C LEU A 164 15.52 -0.02 -7.74
N LEU A 165 16.38 0.29 -6.76
CA LEU A 165 16.10 1.24 -5.68
C LEU A 165 16.11 2.72 -6.12
N PHE A 166 16.66 3.01 -7.29
CA PHE A 166 16.69 4.35 -7.88
C PHE A 166 15.76 4.51 -9.07
N LEU A 167 15.30 3.40 -9.65
CA LEU A 167 14.38 3.41 -10.78
C LEU A 167 12.96 3.78 -10.33
N THR A 168 12.29 4.63 -11.10
CA THR A 168 10.89 5.01 -10.88
C THR A 168 9.93 4.25 -11.80
N THR A 169 8.63 4.31 -11.52
CA THR A 169 7.59 3.76 -12.40
C THR A 169 7.63 4.32 -13.83
N ASP A 170 8.18 5.53 -14.00
CA ASP A 170 8.36 6.18 -15.30
C ASP A 170 9.65 5.71 -16.03
N MET A 171 10.33 4.69 -15.50
CA MET A 171 11.61 4.15 -15.99
C MET A 171 12.78 5.15 -15.95
N GLU A 172 12.72 6.12 -15.03
CA GLU A 172 13.78 7.11 -14.81
C GLU A 172 14.62 6.76 -13.57
N ILE A 173 15.94 7.02 -13.62
CA ILE A 173 16.82 6.88 -12.46
C ILE A 173 16.84 8.18 -11.64
N LYS A 174 16.36 8.13 -10.39
CA LYS A 174 16.36 9.26 -9.45
C LYS A 174 17.17 8.95 -8.20
N LEU A 175 18.41 9.45 -8.18
CA LEU A 175 19.39 9.23 -7.11
C LEU A 175 19.07 10.03 -5.82
N GLY A 176 18.37 11.17 -5.92
CA GLY A 176 18.22 12.15 -4.84
C GLY A 176 17.02 11.97 -3.90
N GLY A 177 16.35 10.82 -3.92
CA GLY A 177 15.04 10.67 -3.28
C GLY A 177 13.96 11.29 -4.17
N GLY A 178 13.02 10.46 -4.61
CA GLY A 178 11.98 10.85 -5.55
C GLY A 178 10.75 10.00 -5.30
N TYR A 179 9.60 10.55 -5.67
CA TYR A 179 8.33 9.83 -5.64
C TYR A 179 8.33 8.70 -6.68
N LYS A 180 7.47 7.70 -6.46
CA LYS A 180 7.25 6.58 -7.40
C LYS A 180 8.46 5.68 -7.64
N LYS A 181 9.33 5.51 -6.65
CA LYS A 181 10.41 4.50 -6.73
C LYS A 181 9.80 3.10 -6.83
N ILE A 182 10.35 2.27 -7.71
CA ILE A 182 9.86 0.90 -7.91
C ILE A 182 10.04 0.09 -6.63
N LEU A 183 11.23 0.12 -6.04
CA LEU A 183 11.52 -0.54 -4.78
C LEU A 183 11.72 0.48 -3.66
N VAL A 184 11.19 0.17 -2.48
CA VAL A 184 11.43 0.94 -1.27
C VAL A 184 12.61 0.32 -0.50
N SER A 185 13.71 1.08 -0.37
CA SER A 185 14.81 0.76 0.54
C SER A 185 14.54 1.36 1.91
N GLY A 186 14.60 0.57 2.97
CA GLY A 186 14.83 1.13 4.32
C GLY A 186 13.97 0.58 5.44
N GLU A 187 12.90 -0.16 5.14
CA GLU A 187 12.03 -0.70 6.19
C GLU A 187 12.00 -2.23 6.13
N PRO A 188 13.01 -2.89 6.74
CA PRO A 188 12.98 -4.34 6.86
C PRO A 188 11.73 -4.80 7.61
N ASP A 189 11.20 -4.00 8.52
CA ASP A 189 10.04 -4.39 9.32
C ASP A 189 8.72 -4.29 8.53
N MET A 190 8.54 -3.28 7.68
CA MET A 190 7.40 -3.22 6.75
C MET A 190 7.45 -4.37 5.75
N THR A 191 8.64 -4.66 5.18
CA THR A 191 8.81 -5.78 4.25
C THR A 191 8.49 -7.12 4.91
N LYS A 192 8.93 -7.33 6.15
CA LYS A 192 8.57 -8.52 6.95
C LYS A 192 7.08 -8.57 7.24
N ALA A 193 6.45 -7.44 7.57
CA ALA A 193 5.02 -7.37 7.86
C ALA A 193 4.19 -7.75 6.62
N LEU A 194 4.53 -7.19 5.46
CA LEU A 194 3.92 -7.56 4.16
C LEU A 194 4.12 -9.05 3.86
N SER A 195 5.34 -9.58 4.07
CA SER A 195 5.66 -11.00 3.88
C SER A 195 4.80 -11.90 4.77
N ALA A 196 4.67 -11.54 6.05
CA ALA A 196 3.87 -12.28 7.01
C ALA A 196 2.36 -12.27 6.70
N ILE A 197 1.84 -11.24 6.04
CA ILE A 197 0.41 -11.14 5.70
C ILE A 197 0.08 -11.56 4.26
N PHE A 198 1.06 -11.75 3.38
CA PHE A 198 0.87 -11.97 1.93
C PHE A 198 -0.23 -12.98 1.61
N ARG A 199 -0.17 -14.19 2.19
CA ARG A 199 -1.12 -15.26 1.86
C ARG A 199 -2.50 -15.13 2.52
N ARG A 200 -2.66 -14.20 3.46
CA ARG A 200 -3.87 -14.08 4.31
C ARG A 200 -4.58 -12.73 4.18
N CYS A 201 -4.01 -11.78 3.47
CA CYS A 201 -4.55 -10.43 3.35
C CYS A 201 -4.52 -9.98 1.88
N PRO A 202 -5.68 -9.66 1.26
CA PRO A 202 -5.72 -9.21 -0.13
C PRO A 202 -5.05 -7.84 -0.33
N ALA A 203 -4.69 -7.11 0.72
CA ALA A 203 -3.92 -5.88 0.59
C ALA A 203 -2.55 -6.09 -0.07
N VAL A 204 -1.92 -7.26 0.03
CA VAL A 204 -0.65 -7.53 -0.67
C VAL A 204 -0.96 -8.24 -1.99
N ALA A 205 -0.87 -7.53 -3.10
CA ALA A 205 -1.36 -7.96 -4.40
C ALA A 205 -0.55 -9.11 -5.02
N ALA A 206 0.76 -9.07 -4.86
CA ALA A 206 1.67 -10.00 -5.52
C ALA A 206 3.00 -10.13 -4.79
N HIS A 207 3.76 -11.14 -5.19
CA HIS A 207 5.18 -11.30 -4.93
C HIS A 207 5.91 -11.38 -6.27
N LEU A 208 6.71 -10.35 -6.57
CA LEU A 208 7.55 -10.27 -7.75
C LEU A 208 8.91 -10.90 -7.47
N THR A 209 9.43 -11.67 -8.40
CA THR A 209 10.81 -12.17 -8.36
C THR A 209 11.57 -11.63 -9.55
N PHE A 210 12.55 -10.76 -9.30
CA PHE A 210 13.53 -10.31 -10.28
C PHE A 210 14.74 -11.25 -10.20
N ASP A 211 14.77 -12.26 -11.07
CA ASP A 211 15.91 -13.16 -11.21
C ASP A 211 16.92 -12.54 -12.19
N VAL A 212 17.88 -11.81 -11.63
CA VAL A 212 18.92 -11.11 -12.40
C VAL A 212 19.86 -12.12 -13.06
N ASP A 213 20.13 -13.25 -12.39
CA ASP A 213 21.04 -14.29 -12.86
C ASP A 213 20.48 -14.98 -14.12
N ARG A 214 19.15 -15.09 -14.23
CA ARG A 214 18.45 -15.62 -15.40
C ARG A 214 17.98 -14.54 -16.37
N GLY A 215 17.94 -13.28 -15.95
CA GLY A 215 17.40 -12.15 -16.71
C GLY A 215 15.90 -12.25 -16.93
N GLN A 216 15.15 -12.60 -15.88
CA GLN A 216 13.70 -12.86 -15.95
C GLN A 216 12.98 -12.22 -14.76
N ALA A 217 11.73 -11.79 -14.97
CA ALA A 217 10.87 -11.30 -13.90
C ALA A 217 9.59 -12.16 -13.80
N GLU A 218 9.34 -12.74 -12.63
CA GLU A 218 8.16 -13.55 -12.35
C GLU A 218 7.20 -12.82 -11.40
N VAL A 219 5.90 -13.10 -11.52
CA VAL A 219 4.86 -12.52 -10.66
C VAL A 219 3.97 -13.63 -10.10
N GLU A 220 4.03 -13.83 -8.78
CA GLU A 220 3.08 -14.66 -8.03
C GLU A 220 1.95 -13.76 -7.50
N TYR A 221 0.76 -13.87 -8.07
CA TYR A 221 -0.40 -13.10 -7.60
C TYR A 221 -0.98 -13.69 -6.31
N ASN A 222 -1.42 -12.82 -5.40
CA ASN A 222 -2.20 -13.22 -4.24
C ASN A 222 -3.61 -13.65 -4.69
N PRO A 223 -4.05 -14.89 -4.38
CA PRO A 223 -5.37 -15.36 -4.77
C PRO A 223 -6.52 -14.52 -4.18
N LEU A 224 -6.38 -14.04 -2.94
CA LEU A 224 -7.41 -13.21 -2.30
C LEU A 224 -7.54 -11.85 -2.99
N TRP A 225 -6.43 -11.27 -3.45
CA TRP A 225 -6.43 -10.02 -4.22
C TRP A 225 -7.10 -10.23 -5.59
N LEU A 226 -6.81 -11.35 -6.27
CA LEU A 226 -7.45 -11.71 -7.55
C LEU A 226 -8.96 -11.88 -7.40
N GLU A 227 -9.40 -12.64 -6.39
CA GLU A 227 -10.84 -12.81 -6.10
C GLU A 227 -11.52 -11.47 -5.82
N LEU A 228 -10.86 -10.59 -5.07
CA LEU A 228 -11.39 -9.26 -4.75
C LEU A 228 -11.51 -8.38 -6.00
N ARG A 229 -10.55 -8.48 -6.94
CA ARG A 229 -10.62 -7.81 -8.25
C ARG A 229 -11.72 -8.36 -9.15
N GLN A 230 -11.86 -9.67 -9.24
CA GLN A 230 -12.90 -10.30 -10.08
C GLN A 230 -14.31 -9.92 -9.65
N LYS A 231 -14.55 -9.77 -8.34
CA LYS A 231 -15.83 -9.28 -7.80
C LYS A 231 -16.16 -7.83 -8.18
N GLN A 232 -15.19 -7.07 -8.69
CA GLN A 232 -15.38 -5.69 -9.13
C GLN A 232 -15.53 -5.51 -10.63
N GLU A 233 -14.95 -6.42 -11.42
CA GLU A 233 -15.23 -6.41 -12.85
C GLU A 233 -16.74 -6.62 -13.01
N PRO A 234 -17.46 -5.74 -13.71
CA PRO A 234 -18.87 -5.97 -13.96
C PRO A 234 -19.01 -7.33 -14.64
N GLU A 235 -19.96 -8.16 -14.21
CA GLU A 235 -20.33 -9.40 -14.89
C GLU A 235 -20.80 -9.08 -16.32
N GLN A 236 -19.88 -8.81 -17.25
CA GLN A 236 -20.13 -8.66 -18.67
C GLN A 236 -19.39 -9.78 -19.40
N GLY A 237 -20.08 -10.92 -19.47
CA GLY A 237 -19.66 -12.08 -20.26
C GLY A 237 -20.70 -13.18 -20.36
N GLY A 238 -21.92 -12.96 -19.86
CA GLY A 238 -23.07 -13.82 -20.12
C GLY A 238 -23.83 -13.36 -21.36
N MET A 239 -23.25 -13.51 -22.56
CA MET A 239 -24.03 -13.41 -23.81
C MET A 239 -23.58 -14.46 -24.83
N GLN A 240 -24.36 -15.55 -24.82
CA GLN A 240 -24.67 -16.50 -25.90
C GLN A 240 -23.54 -17.00 -26.80
N LEU A 241 -23.17 -18.26 -26.56
CA LEU A 241 -22.86 -19.20 -27.63
C LEU A 241 -24.08 -19.31 -28.55
N THR A 242 -24.02 -18.68 -29.73
CA THR A 242 -24.82 -19.08 -30.88
C THR A 242 -23.91 -19.79 -31.87
N VAL A 243 -24.10 -21.12 -31.87
CA VAL A 243 -23.85 -22.16 -32.89
C VAL A 243 -22.98 -21.79 -34.08
#